data_AF-A0A7S1S0F6-F1
#
_entry.id   AF-A0A7S1S0F6-F1
#
_cell.length_a   1.000
_cell.length_b   1.000
_cell.length_c   1.000
_cell.angle_alpha   90.00
_cell.angle_beta   90.00
_cell.angle_gamma   90.00
#
_symmetry.space_group_name_H-M   'P 1'
#
loop_
_entity.id
_entity.type
_entity.pdbx_description
1 polymer ?
#
loop_
_entity_poly.entity_id
_entity_poly.type
_entity_poly.pdbx_seq_one_letter_code
_entity_poly.pdbx_strand_id
1 'polypeptide(L)'
;KAEEEAARKKAEEEAAAAKKAAEKVAGADAGAGSKMSRDAPTVKTESGATRVSVHCDETKLGELVALIGAAPALGSWEGAKALKMSTSAETYPNWSVEVPPLAAGTEYKFVIVGDGGNVRWEPVEGNRRWPGGGSVLAKYGQP
;
A
#
# COMPACT_ATOMS: atom_id res chain seq x y z
N LYS A 1 -20.88 -16.69 17.25
CA LYS A 1 -22.02 -16.75 16.30
C LYS A 1 -22.48 -15.37 15.85
N ALA A 2 -23.21 -14.57 16.64
CA ALA A 2 -23.68 -13.25 16.18
C ALA A 2 -22.55 -12.24 15.89
N GLU A 3 -21.55 -12.17 16.77
CA GLU A 3 -20.39 -11.27 16.59
C GLU A 3 -19.51 -11.66 15.39
N GLU A 4 -19.29 -12.97 15.22
CA GLU A 4 -18.55 -13.55 14.09
C GLU A 4 -19.26 -13.29 12.76
N GLU A 5 -20.58 -13.41 12.72
CA GLU A 5 -21.39 -13.12 11.55
C GLU A 5 -21.36 -11.61 11.20
N ALA A 6 -21.43 -10.74 12.21
CA ALA A 6 -21.30 -9.29 12.02
C ALA A 6 -19.90 -8.90 11.51
N ALA A 7 -18.84 -9.51 12.05
CA ALA A 7 -17.48 -9.30 11.58
C ALA A 7 -17.28 -9.75 10.13
N ARG A 8 -17.83 -10.92 9.76
CA ARG A 8 -17.80 -11.42 8.38
C ARG A 8 -18.56 -10.49 7.43
N LYS A 9 -19.74 -10.02 7.83
CA LYS A 9 -20.53 -9.09 7.02
C LYS A 9 -19.80 -7.77 6.81
N LYS A 10 -19.17 -7.22 7.86
CA LYS A 10 -18.31 -6.04 7.76
C LYS A 10 -17.15 -6.29 6.78
N ALA A 11 -16.44 -7.41 6.91
CA ALA A 11 -15.31 -7.76 6.05
C ALA A 11 -15.72 -7.89 4.57
N GLU A 12 -16.91 -8.44 4.29
CA GLU A 12 -17.45 -8.54 2.94
C GLU A 12 -17.76 -7.15 2.34
N GLU A 13 -18.36 -6.27 3.13
CA GLU A 13 -18.69 -4.90 2.70
C GLU A 13 -17.43 -4.06 2.48
N GLU A 14 -16.45 -4.13 3.39
CA GLU A 14 -15.14 -3.49 3.26
C GLU A 14 -14.38 -4.01 2.03
N ALA A 15 -14.30 -5.32 1.83
CA ALA A 15 -13.60 -5.89 0.68
C ALA A 15 -14.27 -5.50 -0.65
N ALA A 16 -15.62 -5.52 -0.71
CA ALA A 16 -16.37 -5.10 -1.88
C ALA A 16 -16.17 -3.60 -2.17
N ALA A 17 -16.15 -2.75 -1.13
CA ALA A 17 -15.91 -1.33 -1.26
C ALA A 17 -14.47 -1.02 -1.66
N ALA A 18 -13.48 -1.70 -1.08
CA ALA A 18 -12.06 -1.57 -1.42
C ALA A 18 -11.79 -1.93 -2.88
N LYS A 19 -12.43 -2.99 -3.40
CA LYS A 19 -12.34 -3.36 -4.82
C LYS A 19 -12.86 -2.24 -5.73
N LYS A 20 -14.03 -1.67 -5.41
CA LYS A 20 -14.59 -0.52 -6.15
C LYS A 20 -13.71 0.72 -6.06
N ALA A 21 -13.16 1.01 -4.88
CA ALA A 21 -12.24 2.13 -4.65
C ALA A 21 -10.96 1.96 -5.49
N ALA A 22 -10.43 0.74 -5.59
CA ALA A 22 -9.25 0.46 -6.38
C ALA A 22 -9.48 0.72 -7.88
N GLU A 23 -10.68 0.41 -8.41
CA GLU A 23 -11.06 0.68 -9.80
C GLU A 23 -11.20 2.18 -10.08
N LYS A 24 -11.87 2.94 -9.20
CA LYS A 24 -12.13 4.38 -9.40
C LYS A 24 -10.85 5.22 -9.46
N VAL A 25 -9.84 4.87 -8.67
CA VAL A 25 -8.58 5.65 -8.58
C VAL A 25 -7.68 5.41 -9.80
N ALA A 26 -7.96 4.46 -10.69
CA ALA A 26 -7.15 4.23 -11.90
C ALA A 26 -7.36 5.31 -13.00
N GLY A 27 -8.29 6.26 -12.82
CA GLY A 27 -8.72 7.23 -13.83
C GLY A 27 -8.16 8.65 -13.73
N ALA A 28 -7.14 8.95 -12.91
CA ALA A 28 -6.57 10.30 -12.78
C ALA A 28 -5.17 10.41 -13.42
N ASP A 29 -5.10 11.17 -14.53
CA ASP A 29 -3.96 11.33 -15.44
C ASP A 29 -2.79 12.16 -14.89
N ALA A 30 -1.61 11.91 -15.44
CA ALA A 30 -0.29 12.35 -15.01
C ALA A 30 0.14 13.71 -15.59
N GLY A 31 0.69 14.59 -14.74
CA GLY A 31 1.28 15.87 -15.12
C GLY A 31 2.71 16.08 -14.59
N ALA A 32 3.68 15.95 -15.51
CA ALA A 32 5.00 16.59 -15.63
C ALA A 32 5.92 16.87 -14.41
N GLY A 33 7.05 16.14 -14.36
CA GLY A 33 8.40 16.67 -14.65
C GLY A 33 9.25 17.30 -13.52
N SER A 34 10.43 16.72 -13.23
CA SER A 34 11.74 17.43 -13.29
C SER A 34 12.94 16.47 -13.16
N LYS A 35 14.08 16.89 -13.70
CA LYS A 35 15.30 16.10 -14.00
C LYS A 35 16.29 15.95 -12.82
N MET A 36 17.23 15.00 -13.05
CA MET A 36 18.61 14.86 -12.53
C MET A 36 18.74 14.04 -11.23
N SER A 37 19.71 13.12 -11.06
CA SER A 37 20.99 12.91 -11.74
C SER A 37 21.40 11.43 -11.72
N ARG A 38 22.39 11.10 -12.57
CA ARG A 38 22.91 9.76 -12.86
C ARG A 38 23.79 9.25 -11.72
N ASP A 39 23.58 7.98 -11.32
CA ASP A 39 24.60 6.93 -11.11
C ASP A 39 23.88 5.70 -10.54
N ALA A 40 23.49 4.76 -11.41
CA ALA A 40 22.87 3.51 -10.99
C ALA A 40 23.91 2.38 -11.16
N PRO A 41 24.41 1.76 -10.07
CA PRO A 41 25.09 0.49 -10.20
C PRO A 41 24.07 -0.54 -10.68
N THR A 42 24.48 -1.37 -11.64
CA THR A 42 23.74 -2.50 -12.18
C THR A 42 23.47 -3.52 -11.06
N VAL A 43 22.35 -3.35 -10.35
CA VAL A 43 21.87 -4.33 -9.38
C VAL A 43 21.29 -5.50 -10.16
N LYS A 44 21.88 -6.67 -9.94
CA LYS A 44 21.46 -7.94 -10.51
C LYS A 44 19.99 -8.16 -10.17
N THR A 45 19.18 -8.32 -11.21
CA THR A 45 17.75 -8.64 -11.14
C THR A 45 17.58 -10.01 -10.49
N GLU A 46 17.36 -10.04 -9.18
CA GLU A 46 16.69 -11.20 -8.57
C GLU A 46 15.23 -11.12 -8.99
N SER A 47 14.85 -12.00 -9.91
CA SER A 47 13.48 -12.16 -10.39
C SER A 47 12.62 -12.77 -9.28
N GLY A 48 12.27 -11.98 -8.26
CA GLY A 48 11.36 -12.38 -7.21
C GLY A 48 10.47 -11.22 -6.79
N ALA A 49 9.15 -11.37 -6.85
CA ALA A 49 8.26 -10.38 -6.26
C ALA A 49 8.37 -10.45 -4.72
N THR A 50 8.51 -9.29 -4.06
CA THR A 50 8.41 -9.17 -2.61
C THR A 50 6.95 -8.94 -2.24
N ARG A 51 6.38 -9.83 -1.41
CA ARG A 51 5.04 -9.63 -0.84
C ARG A 51 5.12 -8.70 0.36
N VAL A 52 4.30 -7.66 0.34
CA VAL A 52 4.07 -6.75 1.46
C VAL A 52 2.68 -7.02 2.02
N SER A 53 2.60 -7.22 3.32
CA SER A 53 1.36 -7.41 4.05
C SER A 53 1.28 -6.43 5.21
N VAL A 54 0.13 -5.78 5.39
CA VAL A 54 -0.14 -4.90 6.53
C VAL A 54 -1.48 -5.23 7.15
N HIS A 55 -1.50 -5.37 8.47
CA HIS A 55 -2.74 -5.44 9.24
C HIS A 55 -3.28 -4.03 9.47
N CYS A 56 -4.48 -3.74 8.94
CA CYS A 56 -5.13 -2.43 9.03
C CYS A 56 -6.65 -2.59 9.10
N ASP A 57 -7.22 -2.35 10.29
CA ASP A 57 -8.64 -2.35 10.60
C ASP A 57 -9.23 -0.92 10.72
N GLU A 58 -8.41 0.09 10.42
CA GLU A 58 -8.75 1.51 10.47
C GLU A 58 -9.46 2.03 9.20
N THR A 59 -9.63 1.21 8.16
CA THR A 59 -10.36 1.60 6.96
C THR A 59 -11.85 1.76 7.23
N LYS A 60 -12.47 2.68 6.49
CA LYS A 60 -13.91 2.83 6.38
C LYS A 60 -14.38 2.36 5.00
N LEU A 61 -15.68 2.14 4.88
CA LEU A 61 -16.32 1.81 3.61
C LEU A 61 -15.96 2.82 2.51
N GLY A 62 -15.39 2.30 1.42
CA GLY A 62 -14.94 3.09 0.27
C GLY A 62 -13.49 3.56 0.38
N GLU A 63 -12.79 3.22 1.47
CA GLU A 63 -11.36 3.43 1.63
C GLU A 63 -10.57 2.16 1.25
N LEU A 64 -9.30 2.33 0.93
CA LEU A 64 -8.35 1.25 0.73
C LEU A 64 -7.00 1.58 1.36
N VAL A 65 -6.22 0.56 1.67
CA VAL A 65 -4.81 0.74 2.03
C VAL A 65 -3.96 0.78 0.76
N ALA A 66 -3.02 1.71 0.70
CA ALA A 66 -2.00 1.77 -0.34
C ALA A 66 -0.59 1.89 0.28
N LEU A 67 0.39 1.47 -0.50
CA LEU A 67 1.82 1.56 -0.20
C LEU A 67 2.44 2.66 -1.07
N ILE A 68 3.16 3.58 -0.46
CA ILE A 68 3.83 4.68 -1.15
C ILE A 68 5.25 4.85 -0.61
N GLY A 69 6.20 5.28 -1.42
CA GLY A 69 7.58 5.42 -0.97
C GLY A 69 8.51 6.14 -1.93
N ALA A 70 9.76 6.25 -1.53
CA ALA A 70 10.81 6.97 -2.26
C ALA A 70 11.19 6.29 -3.59
N ALA A 71 11.08 4.96 -3.66
CA ALA A 71 11.39 4.23 -4.89
C ALA A 71 10.37 4.53 -5.99
N PRO A 72 10.78 4.60 -7.27
CA PRO A 72 9.85 4.74 -8.39
C PRO A 72 8.80 3.63 -8.45
N ALA A 73 9.19 2.41 -8.06
CA ALA A 73 8.28 1.27 -7.94
C ALA A 73 7.20 1.49 -6.87
N LEU A 74 7.42 2.38 -5.89
CA LEU A 74 6.48 2.76 -4.85
C LEU A 74 5.84 4.14 -5.10
N GLY A 75 6.00 4.70 -6.30
CA GLY A 75 5.36 5.95 -6.71
C GLY A 75 6.09 7.24 -6.36
N SER A 76 7.33 7.19 -5.86
CA SER A 76 8.15 8.39 -5.58
C SER A 76 7.47 9.45 -4.71
N TRP A 77 6.73 9.02 -3.68
CA TRP A 77 5.91 9.87 -2.81
C TRP A 77 4.77 10.66 -3.51
N GLU A 78 4.43 10.31 -4.74
CA GLU A 78 3.27 10.86 -5.44
C GLU A 78 2.02 10.03 -5.10
N GLY A 79 1.05 10.62 -4.39
CA GLY A 79 -0.16 9.91 -3.94
C GLY A 79 -0.95 9.23 -5.05
N ALA A 80 -0.97 9.82 -6.25
CA ALA A 80 -1.60 9.24 -7.44
C ALA A 80 -0.92 7.94 -7.93
N LYS A 81 0.36 7.75 -7.59
CA LYS A 81 1.16 6.57 -7.94
C LYS A 81 1.31 5.58 -6.78
N ALA A 82 0.60 5.80 -5.67
CA ALA A 82 0.59 4.86 -4.56
C ALA A 82 0.06 3.49 -5.02
N LEU A 83 0.74 2.43 -4.60
CA LEU A 83 0.38 1.07 -4.92
C LEU A 83 -0.78 0.61 -4.06
N LYS A 84 -1.94 0.40 -4.68
CA LYS A 84 -3.14 -0.08 -3.98
C LYS A 84 -2.91 -1.51 -3.49
N MET A 85 -3.22 -1.74 -2.22
CA MET A 85 -3.19 -3.07 -1.62
C MET A 85 -4.57 -3.72 -1.75
N SER A 86 -4.59 -5.04 -1.82
CA SER A 86 -5.82 -5.83 -1.96
C SER A 86 -6.12 -6.57 -0.66
N THR A 87 -7.41 -6.72 -0.37
CA THR A 87 -7.95 -7.57 0.70
C THR A 87 -9.18 -8.31 0.19
N SER A 88 -9.59 -9.38 0.87
CA SER A 88 -10.86 -10.09 0.70
C SER A 88 -11.62 -10.15 2.02
N ALA A 89 -12.86 -10.63 1.99
CA ALA A 89 -13.65 -10.89 3.20
C ALA A 89 -12.96 -11.91 4.14
N GLU A 90 -12.12 -12.79 3.59
CA GLU A 90 -11.39 -13.81 4.36
C GLU A 90 -10.07 -13.30 4.93
N THR A 91 -9.44 -12.33 4.26
CA THR A 91 -8.14 -11.79 4.69
C THR A 91 -8.26 -10.53 5.52
N TYR A 92 -9.34 -9.75 5.37
CA TYR A 92 -9.57 -8.52 6.14
C TYR A 92 -9.47 -8.82 7.65
N PRO A 93 -8.74 -8.00 8.43
CA PRO A 93 -8.16 -6.69 8.10
C PRO A 93 -6.72 -6.72 7.55
N ASN A 94 -6.27 -7.82 6.93
CA ASN A 94 -4.94 -7.91 6.32
C ASN A 94 -4.99 -7.54 4.83
N TRP A 95 -4.16 -6.56 4.47
CA TRP A 95 -4.00 -6.03 3.13
C TRP A 95 -2.66 -6.50 2.56
N SER A 96 -2.60 -6.79 1.27
CA SER A 96 -1.34 -7.20 0.64
C SER A 96 -1.14 -6.64 -0.78
N VAL A 97 0.12 -6.47 -1.17
CA VAL A 97 0.54 -6.13 -2.53
C VAL A 97 1.87 -6.81 -2.86
N GLU A 98 2.11 -7.08 -4.13
CA GLU A 98 3.37 -7.60 -4.63
C GLU A 98 4.16 -6.48 -5.31
N VAL A 99 5.43 -6.32 -4.94
CA VAL A 99 6.33 -5.30 -5.47
C VAL A 99 7.62 -5.93 -5.97
N PRO A 100 8.35 -5.30 -6.89
CA PRO A 100 9.73 -5.72 -7.19
C PRO A 100 10.61 -5.65 -5.93
N PRO A 101 11.73 -6.40 -5.87
CA PRO A 101 12.71 -6.25 -4.79
C PRO A 101 13.18 -4.80 -4.70
N LEU A 102 13.27 -4.30 -3.48
CA LEU A 102 13.78 -2.95 -3.20
C LEU A 102 15.04 -3.04 -2.35
N ALA A 103 15.91 -2.06 -2.51
CA ALA A 103 17.14 -1.95 -1.73
C ALA A 103 16.80 -1.76 -0.24
N ALA A 104 17.63 -2.35 0.63
CA ALA A 104 17.57 -2.12 2.06
C ALA A 104 17.61 -0.63 2.37
N GLY A 105 16.81 -0.18 3.33
CA GLY A 105 16.75 1.22 3.73
C GLY A 105 15.86 2.12 2.86
N THR A 106 15.33 1.63 1.73
CA THR A 106 14.35 2.34 0.91
C THR A 106 13.18 2.80 1.78
N GLU A 107 12.84 4.08 1.72
CA GLU A 107 11.79 4.65 2.56
C GLU A 107 10.40 4.44 1.98
N TYR A 108 9.44 4.09 2.83
CA TYR A 108 8.05 3.88 2.46
C TYR A 108 7.10 4.20 3.61
N LYS A 109 5.81 4.32 3.29
CA LYS A 109 4.70 4.39 4.24
C LYS A 109 3.46 3.68 3.73
N PHE A 110 2.61 3.27 4.66
CA PHE A 110 1.23 2.92 4.38
C PHE A 110 0.34 4.16 4.45
N VAL A 111 -0.62 4.25 3.53
CA VAL A 111 -1.64 5.30 3.52
C VAL A 111 -3.01 4.67 3.37
N ILE A 112 -4.03 5.32 3.91
CA ILE A 112 -5.43 5.00 3.66
C ILE A 112 -5.95 6.03 2.66
N VAL A 113 -6.45 5.56 1.54
CA VAL A 113 -6.96 6.39 0.45
C VAL A 113 -8.48 6.27 0.42
N GLY A 114 -9.17 7.41 0.57
CA GLY A 114 -10.63 7.50 0.50
C GLY A 114 -11.13 8.05 -0.84
N ASP A 115 -12.45 8.23 -0.93
CA ASP A 115 -13.09 8.82 -2.10
C ASP A 115 -12.56 10.24 -2.38
N GLY A 116 -12.43 10.60 -3.65
CA GLY A 116 -11.96 11.93 -4.06
C GLY A 116 -10.45 12.17 -3.90
N GLY A 117 -9.66 11.14 -3.55
CA GLY A 117 -8.20 11.27 -3.45
C GLY A 117 -7.71 11.76 -2.09
N ASN A 118 -8.56 11.73 -1.05
CA ASN A 118 -8.13 12.01 0.31
C ASN A 118 -7.15 10.93 0.80
N VAL A 119 -5.98 11.35 1.28
CA VAL A 119 -4.91 10.45 1.74
C VAL A 119 -4.66 10.67 3.23
N ARG A 120 -4.82 9.60 4.02
CA ARG A 120 -4.45 9.56 5.44
C ARG A 120 -3.17 8.75 5.63
N TRP A 121 -2.12 9.43 6.06
CA TRP A 121 -0.82 8.81 6.33
C TRP A 121 -0.86 8.01 7.62
N GLU A 122 -0.10 6.90 7.65
CA GLU A 122 0.04 6.13 8.88
C GLU A 122 0.64 6.96 10.03
N PRO A 123 0.16 6.76 11.27
CA PRO A 123 0.56 7.56 12.42
C PRO A 123 1.86 7.06 13.07
N VAL A 124 2.88 6.72 12.27
CA VAL A 124 4.22 6.40 12.77
C VAL A 124 5.17 7.58 12.61
N GLU A 125 6.11 7.72 13.54
CA GLU A 125 7.16 8.73 13.46
C GLU A 125 8.15 8.39 12.34
N GLY A 126 8.47 9.38 11.50
CA GLY A 126 9.36 9.19 10.35
C GLY A 126 8.79 8.26 9.27
N ASN A 127 9.65 7.78 8.38
CA ASN A 127 9.33 6.83 7.31
C ASN A 127 9.79 5.42 7.68
N ARG A 128 9.03 4.39 7.28
CA ARG A 128 9.48 3.00 7.41
C ARG A 128 10.65 2.74 6.46
N ARG A 129 11.55 1.83 6.85
CA ARG A 129 12.71 1.44 6.05
C ARG A 129 12.57 0.01 5.55
N TRP A 130 12.81 -0.19 4.26
CA TRP A 130 12.73 -1.51 3.64
C TRP A 130 13.77 -2.46 4.22
N PRO A 131 13.43 -3.72 4.57
CA PRO A 131 14.34 -4.62 5.26
C PRO A 131 15.49 -5.14 4.35
N GLY A 132 15.38 -4.97 3.04
CA GLY A 132 16.41 -5.39 2.08
C GLY A 132 16.27 -6.81 1.54
N GLY A 133 15.26 -7.56 1.96
CA GLY A 133 14.92 -8.90 1.45
C GLY A 133 13.74 -9.53 2.21
N GLY A 134 13.20 -10.62 1.67
CA GLY A 134 12.08 -11.35 2.26
C GLY A 134 10.72 -10.64 2.11
N SER A 135 9.68 -11.18 2.73
CA SER A 135 8.37 -10.51 2.81
C SER A 135 8.36 -9.41 3.86
N VAL A 136 7.55 -8.38 3.63
CA VAL A 136 7.28 -7.33 4.63
C VAL A 136 5.97 -7.66 5.34
N LEU A 137 6.01 -7.72 6.67
CA LEU A 137 4.82 -7.83 7.51
C LEU A 137 4.79 -6.65 8.48
N ALA A 138 3.71 -5.88 8.45
CA ALA A 138 3.55 -4.68 9.27
C ALA A 138 2.17 -4.62 9.93
N LYS A 139 2.03 -3.75 10.92
CA LYS A 139 0.74 -3.32 11.47
C LYS A 139 0.62 -1.81 11.30
N TYR A 140 -0.52 -1.36 10.77
CA TYR A 140 -0.76 0.06 10.55
C TYR A 140 -0.66 0.84 11.87
N GLY A 141 0.06 1.96 11.84
CA GLY A 141 0.28 2.79 13.03
C GLY A 141 1.21 2.19 14.10
N GLN A 142 1.92 1.10 13.80
CA GLN A 142 2.94 0.51 14.69
C GLN A 142 4.28 0.41 13.95
N PRO A 143 5.41 0.80 14.58
CA PRO A 143 6.72 0.80 13.94
C PRO A 143 7.13 -0.59 13.42
#